data_AF-A0A915LVM3-F1
#
_entry.id   AF-A0A915LVM3-F1
#
_cell.length_a   1.000
_cell.length_b   1.000
_cell.length_c   1.000
_cell.angle_alpha   90.00
_cell.angle_beta   90.00
_cell.angle_gamma   90.00
#
_symmetry.space_group_name_H-M   'P 1'
#
loop_
_entity.id
_entity.type
_entity.pdbx_description
1 polymer ?
#
loop_
_entity_poly.entity_id
_entity_poly.type
_entity_poly.pdbx_seq_one_letter_code
_entity_poly.pdbx_strand_id
1 'polypeptide(L)'
;MAFQTITPIFILRVFIPYIKEANKKCEMLITERKEEMEQLRSENFDPIPEHTASVLGLPYPTSYVPGLTLSGYSDKMSISERFFNLFFQMAGYYLSFEVYDSLTLIMRKHFGSNYPDIRQIIKDSPLILVNADEFVDFPRPLFSNIIYIGGIGMNEKEQEDSNQLSV
;
A
#
# COMPACT_ATOMS: atom_id res chain seq x y z
N MET A 1 -59.86 -29.51 20.16
CA MET A 1 -59.36 -28.16 20.54
C MET A 1 -57.87 -28.28 20.88
N ALA A 2 -56.99 -28.45 19.87
CA ALA A 2 -55.55 -28.70 20.10
C ALA A 2 -54.66 -28.41 18.86
N PHE A 3 -54.91 -27.32 18.11
CA PHE A 3 -54.18 -27.07 16.85
C PHE A 3 -53.63 -25.64 16.66
N GLN A 4 -53.50 -24.84 17.72
CA GLN A 4 -53.06 -23.43 17.59
C GLN A 4 -51.82 -23.01 18.41
N THR A 5 -51.10 -23.91 19.09
CA THR A 5 -49.93 -23.53 19.91
C THR A 5 -48.57 -24.02 19.40
N ILE A 6 -48.51 -24.79 18.29
CA ILE A 6 -47.26 -25.44 17.81
C ILE A 6 -46.47 -24.56 16.81
N THR A 7 -47.08 -23.51 16.26
CA THR A 7 -46.50 -22.73 15.15
C THR A 7 -45.32 -21.80 15.47
N PRO A 8 -45.21 -21.11 16.64
CA PRO A 8 -44.10 -20.16 16.84
C PRO A 8 -42.76 -20.85 17.16
N ILE A 9 -42.78 -21.97 17.90
CA ILE A 9 -41.57 -22.69 18.30
C ILE A 9 -40.95 -23.44 17.13
N PHE A 10 -41.78 -24.04 16.27
CA PHE A 10 -41.29 -24.79 15.10
C PHE A 10 -40.67 -23.86 14.05
N ILE A 11 -41.26 -22.69 13.82
CA ILE A 11 -40.71 -21.67 12.91
C ILE A 11 -39.38 -21.16 13.44
N LEU A 12 -39.25 -20.82 14.73
CA LEU A 12 -37.98 -20.42 15.33
C LEU A 12 -36.92 -21.53 15.24
N ARG A 13 -37.28 -22.80 15.46
CA ARG A 13 -36.33 -23.91 15.43
C ARG A 13 -35.79 -24.22 14.03
N VAL A 14 -36.56 -23.91 12.98
CA VAL A 14 -36.19 -24.15 11.57
C VAL A 14 -35.55 -22.91 10.93
N PHE A 15 -36.03 -21.70 11.23
CA PHE A 15 -35.50 -20.47 10.62
C PHE A 15 -34.23 -19.94 11.30
N ILE A 16 -34.07 -20.09 12.61
CA ILE A 16 -32.84 -19.65 13.31
C ILE A 16 -31.57 -20.30 12.73
N PRO A 17 -31.50 -21.64 12.48
CA PRO A 17 -30.30 -22.21 11.86
C PRO A 17 -30.08 -21.70 10.44
N TYR A 18 -31.15 -21.44 9.68
CA TYR A 18 -31.05 -20.88 8.33
C TYR A 18 -30.50 -19.45 8.33
N ILE A 19 -30.98 -18.60 9.24
CA ILE A 19 -30.48 -17.23 9.42
C ILE A 19 -29.03 -17.23 9.93
N LYS A 20 -28.68 -18.14 10.83
CA LYS A 20 -27.29 -18.30 11.30
C LYS A 20 -26.35 -18.72 10.17
N GLU A 21 -26.78 -19.66 9.33
CA GLU A 21 -26.00 -20.11 8.17
C GLU A 21 -25.85 -18.98 7.14
N ALA A 22 -26.92 -18.24 6.87
CA ALA A 22 -26.89 -17.09 5.97
C ALA A 22 -25.98 -15.96 6.49
N ASN A 23 -26.04 -15.65 7.79
CA ASN A 23 -25.15 -14.66 8.41
C ASN A 23 -23.70 -15.11 8.35
N LYS A 24 -23.41 -16.38 8.65
CA LYS A 24 -22.05 -16.94 8.56
C LYS A 24 -21.50 -16.90 7.14
N LYS A 25 -22.35 -17.19 6.14
CA LYS A 25 -21.98 -17.09 4.73
C LYS A 25 -21.73 -15.64 4.30
N CYS A 26 -22.53 -14.70 4.80
CA CYS A 26 -22.30 -13.27 4.56
C CYS A 26 -21.01 -12.78 5.23
N GLU A 27 -20.74 -13.15 6.47
CA GLU A 27 -19.48 -12.80 7.16
C GLU A 27 -18.26 -13.34 6.43
N MET A 28 -18.33 -14.58 5.92
CA MET A 28 -17.26 -15.19 5.13
C MET A 28 -17.02 -14.42 3.82
N LEU A 29 -18.10 -14.08 3.08
CA LEU A 29 -18.00 -13.30 1.84
C LEU A 29 -17.49 -11.87 2.08
N ILE A 30 -17.88 -11.24 3.19
CA ILE A 30 -17.37 -9.92 3.59
C ILE A 30 -15.87 -10.00 3.92
N THR A 31 -15.43 -11.08 4.57
CA THR A 31 -14.02 -11.27 4.93
C THR A 31 -13.17 -11.53 3.68
N GLU A 32 -13.62 -12.41 2.78
CA GLU A 32 -12.95 -12.68 1.50
C GLU A 32 -12.86 -11.41 0.63
N ARG A 33 -13.95 -10.64 0.51
CA ARG A 33 -13.96 -9.35 -0.19
C ARG A 33 -13.04 -8.32 0.45
N LYS A 34 -12.92 -8.30 1.78
CA LYS A 34 -11.98 -7.42 2.48
C LYS A 34 -10.53 -7.78 2.17
N GLU A 35 -10.20 -9.06 2.18
CA GLU A 35 -8.85 -9.55 1.85
C GLU A 35 -8.49 -9.23 0.39
N GLU A 36 -9.41 -9.44 -0.55
CA GLU A 36 -9.23 -9.03 -1.96
C GLU A 36 -9.00 -7.52 -2.10
N MET A 37 -9.79 -6.69 -1.40
CA MET A 37 -9.64 -5.23 -1.42
C MET A 37 -8.35 -4.77 -0.73
N GLU A 38 -7.90 -5.45 0.32
CA GLU A 38 -6.65 -5.15 1.01
C GLU A 38 -5.43 -5.54 0.17
N GLN A 39 -5.55 -6.64 -0.59
CA GLN A 39 -4.56 -7.05 -1.57
C GLN A 39 -4.52 -6.08 -2.75
N LEU A 40 -5.66 -5.69 -3.32
CA LEU A 40 -5.74 -4.64 -4.36
C LEU A 40 -5.22 -3.30 -3.85
N ARG A 41 -5.47 -2.96 -2.59
CA ARG A 41 -4.89 -1.77 -1.95
C ARG A 41 -3.38 -1.89 -1.85
N SER A 42 -2.83 -3.06 -1.54
CA SER A 42 -1.38 -3.28 -1.51
C SER A 42 -0.74 -3.27 -2.91
N GLU A 43 -1.46 -3.71 -3.94
CA GLU A 43 -0.99 -3.72 -5.33
C GLU A 43 -1.01 -2.34 -5.98
N ASN A 44 -1.90 -1.45 -5.53
CA ASN A 44 -2.10 -0.12 -6.10
C ASN A 44 -1.63 1.02 -5.17
N PHE A 45 -0.96 0.71 -4.06
CA PHE A 45 -0.42 1.71 -3.14
C PHE A 45 1.10 1.65 -3.14
N ASP A 46 1.71 2.58 -3.87
CA ASP A 46 3.16 2.70 -4.04
C ASP A 46 3.66 4.04 -3.47
N PRO A 47 3.91 4.12 -2.15
CA PRO A 47 4.50 5.31 -1.54
C PRO A 47 5.96 5.46 -1.99
N ILE A 48 6.49 6.68 -1.96
CA ILE A 48 7.89 6.92 -2.38
C ILE A 48 8.84 6.19 -1.40
N PRO A 49 9.59 5.18 -1.86
CA PRO A 49 10.50 4.42 -1.01
C PRO A 49 11.74 5.23 -0.66
N GLU A 50 12.46 4.80 0.38
CA GLU A 50 13.62 5.50 0.93
C GLU A 50 14.69 5.79 -0.14
N HIS A 51 15.00 4.81 -0.98
CA HIS A 51 16.03 4.92 -2.01
C HIS A 51 15.69 5.95 -3.10
N THR A 52 14.42 6.03 -3.52
CA THR A 52 13.95 7.05 -4.45
C THR A 52 13.97 8.44 -3.80
N ALA A 53 13.55 8.53 -2.53
CA ALA A 53 13.65 9.77 -1.76
C ALA A 53 15.10 10.28 -1.67
N SER A 54 16.07 9.39 -1.46
CA SER A 54 17.49 9.75 -1.45
C SER A 54 18.01 10.27 -2.80
N VAL A 55 17.56 9.71 -3.92
CA VAL A 55 17.96 10.18 -5.27
C VAL A 55 17.38 11.56 -5.56
N LEU A 56 16.14 11.78 -5.14
CA LEU A 56 15.45 13.07 -5.27
C LEU A 56 16.00 14.14 -4.33
N GLY A 57 16.67 13.76 -3.24
CA GLY A 57 17.14 14.68 -2.21
C GLY A 57 16.06 15.05 -1.20
N LEU A 58 15.04 14.20 -1.05
CA LEU A 58 13.99 14.34 -0.05
C LEU A 58 14.50 13.87 1.32
N PRO A 59 14.13 14.56 2.42
CA PRO A 59 14.43 14.08 3.76
C PRO A 59 13.63 12.82 4.09
N TYR A 60 14.31 11.72 4.45
CA TYR A 60 13.71 10.47 4.90
C TYR A 60 14.17 10.12 6.32
N PRO A 61 13.56 10.71 7.37
CA PRO A 61 14.03 10.57 8.74
C PRO A 61 13.68 9.20 9.34
N THR A 62 14.72 8.39 9.57
CA THR A 62 14.61 7.02 10.09
C THR A 62 14.09 6.90 11.53
N SER A 63 13.97 8.03 12.24
CA SER A 63 13.52 8.08 13.64
C SER A 63 12.00 7.87 13.79
N TYR A 64 11.22 8.23 12.77
CA TYR A 64 9.76 8.10 12.78
C TYR A 64 9.18 7.59 11.46
N VAL A 65 9.94 7.63 10.36
CA VAL A 65 9.54 7.01 9.09
C VAL A 65 10.18 5.62 8.99
N PRO A 66 9.39 4.54 9.00
CA PRO A 66 9.92 3.21 8.76
C PRO A 66 10.40 3.08 7.31
N GLY A 67 11.45 2.30 7.10
CA GLY A 67 11.92 1.93 5.77
C GLY A 67 10.90 1.02 5.11
N LEU A 68 10.46 1.38 3.90
CA LEU A 68 9.41 0.66 3.18
C LEU A 68 9.94 -0.65 2.59
N THR A 69 11.26 -0.71 2.30
CA THR A 69 11.84 -1.84 1.56
C THR A 69 12.14 -3.04 2.46
N LEU A 70 12.68 -2.81 3.67
CA LEU A 70 13.26 -3.87 4.50
C LEU A 70 12.84 -3.85 5.98
N SER A 71 12.21 -2.79 6.48
CA SER A 71 11.98 -2.65 7.93
C SER A 71 10.69 -3.30 8.42
N GLY A 72 9.61 -3.23 7.63
CA GLY A 72 8.29 -3.76 8.00
C GLY A 72 7.69 -3.17 9.28
N TYR A 73 8.25 -2.07 9.81
CA TYR A 73 7.79 -1.44 11.04
C TYR A 73 6.66 -0.44 10.80
N SER A 74 5.91 -0.14 11.85
CA SER A 74 4.84 0.86 11.84
C SER A 74 5.35 2.27 12.18
N ASP A 75 4.45 3.26 12.25
CA ASP A 75 4.75 4.64 12.67
C ASP A 75 5.28 4.73 14.12
N LYS A 76 4.88 3.76 14.96
CA LYS A 76 5.27 3.66 16.37
C LYS A 76 6.40 2.66 16.55
N MET A 77 7.63 3.16 16.50
CA MET A 77 8.86 2.38 16.76
C MET A 77 9.47 2.69 18.13
N SER A 78 9.83 1.64 18.86
CA SER A 78 10.74 1.67 20.02
C SER A 78 12.17 2.05 19.62
N ILE A 79 13.02 2.41 20.58
CA ILE A 79 14.40 2.84 20.32
C ILE A 79 15.21 1.74 19.61
N SER A 80 15.03 0.48 19.99
CA SER A 80 15.66 -0.66 19.32
C SER A 80 15.17 -0.84 17.89
N GLU A 81 13.86 -0.72 17.66
CA GLU A 81 13.28 -0.82 16.31
C GLU A 81 13.77 0.32 15.41
N ARG A 82 13.94 1.53 15.95
CA ARG A 82 14.54 2.66 15.21
C ARG A 82 15.98 2.38 14.80
N PHE A 83 16.76 1.71 15.66
CA PHE A 83 18.13 1.31 15.33
C PHE A 83 18.17 0.29 14.19
N PHE A 84 17.31 -0.74 14.25
CA PHE A 84 17.19 -1.72 13.17
C PHE A 84 16.62 -1.10 11.90
N ASN A 85 15.65 -0.19 12.01
CA ASN A 85 15.12 0.56 10.87
C ASN A 85 16.22 1.36 10.15
N LEU A 86 17.07 2.07 10.90
CA LEU A 86 18.22 2.76 10.33
C LEU A 86 19.16 1.80 9.62
N PHE A 87 19.48 0.66 10.25
CA PHE A 87 20.35 -0.36 9.65
C PHE A 87 19.77 -0.92 8.34
N PHE A 88 18.48 -1.27 8.33
CA PHE A 88 17.78 -1.78 7.16
C PHE A 88 17.69 -0.75 6.04
N GLN A 89 17.43 0.52 6.36
CA GLN A 89 17.45 1.58 5.34
C GLN A 89 18.84 1.77 4.75
N MET A 90 19.91 1.76 5.55
CA MET A 90 21.28 1.80 5.04
C MET A 90 21.59 0.64 4.08
N ALA A 91 21.18 -0.57 4.45
CA ALA A 91 21.32 -1.74 3.58
C ALA A 91 20.49 -1.59 2.29
N GLY A 92 19.26 -1.10 2.40
CA GLY A 92 18.37 -0.83 1.27
C GLY A 92 18.93 0.20 0.31
N TYR A 93 19.55 1.27 0.82
CA TYR A 93 20.27 2.23 -0.01
C TYR A 93 21.38 1.55 -0.82
N TYR A 94 22.29 0.83 -0.15
CA TYR A 94 23.40 0.17 -0.82
C TYR A 94 22.92 -0.76 -1.95
N LEU A 95 21.92 -1.60 -1.67
CA LEU A 95 21.33 -2.49 -2.66
C LEU A 95 20.71 -1.72 -3.84
N SER A 96 20.00 -0.62 -3.55
CA SER A 96 19.35 0.18 -4.59
C SER A 96 20.36 0.85 -5.53
N PHE A 97 21.52 1.28 -5.01
CA PHE A 97 22.60 1.82 -5.84
C PHE A 97 23.09 0.80 -6.89
N GLU A 98 23.34 -0.44 -6.45
CA GLU A 98 23.75 -1.55 -7.33
C GLU A 98 22.66 -1.88 -8.38
N VAL A 99 21.39 -1.84 -7.99
CA VAL A 99 20.26 -2.03 -8.90
C VAL A 99 20.20 -0.92 -9.95
N TYR A 100 20.36 0.34 -9.54
CA TYR A 100 20.37 1.47 -10.48
C TYR A 100 21.54 1.41 -11.46
N ASP A 101 22.73 1.01 -11.00
CA ASP A 101 23.90 0.85 -11.87
C ASP A 101 23.68 -0.28 -12.89
N SER A 102 23.13 -1.40 -12.43
CA SER A 102 22.76 -2.53 -13.29
C SER A 102 21.70 -2.14 -14.32
N LEU A 103 20.67 -1.41 -13.90
CA LEU A 103 19.59 -0.96 -14.77
C LEU A 103 20.12 0.05 -15.80
N THR A 104 20.99 0.98 -15.41
CA THR A 104 21.64 1.91 -16.33
C THR A 104 22.47 1.18 -17.39
N LEU A 105 23.17 0.10 -17.00
CA LEU A 105 23.94 -0.73 -17.94
C LEU A 105 23.02 -1.42 -18.96
N ILE A 106 21.88 -1.97 -18.50
CA ILE A 106 20.87 -2.56 -19.37
C ILE A 106 20.30 -1.52 -20.34
N MET A 107 19.93 -0.33 -19.84
CA MET A 107 19.39 0.73 -20.68
C MET A 107 20.40 1.20 -21.73
N ARG A 108 21.68 1.34 -21.36
CA ARG A 108 22.74 1.67 -22.33
C ARG A 108 22.96 0.59 -23.38
N LYS A 109 22.76 -0.69 -23.03
CA LYS A 109 22.84 -1.81 -23.98
C LYS A 109 21.73 -1.77 -25.03
N HIS A 110 20.52 -1.37 -24.65
CA HIS A 110 19.36 -1.37 -25.55
C HIS A 110 19.13 -0.05 -26.28
N PHE A 111 19.39 1.09 -25.63
CA PHE A 111 19.10 2.44 -26.16
C PHE A 111 20.35 3.21 -26.59
N GLY A 112 21.55 2.63 -26.39
CA GLY A 112 22.83 3.20 -26.80
C GLY A 112 23.68 3.69 -25.62
N SER A 113 25.00 3.72 -25.80
CA SER A 113 25.97 4.03 -24.75
C SER A 113 25.83 5.44 -24.14
N ASN A 114 25.20 6.37 -24.86
CA ASN A 114 24.97 7.74 -24.43
C ASN A 114 23.71 7.91 -23.56
N TYR A 115 23.03 6.82 -23.18
CA TYR A 115 21.87 6.90 -22.30
C TYR A 115 22.28 7.43 -20.91
N PRO A 116 21.59 8.45 -20.37
CA PRO A 116 21.92 9.05 -19.08
C PRO A 116 21.75 8.06 -17.93
N ASP A 117 22.42 8.32 -16.81
CA ASP A 117 22.22 7.51 -15.60
C ASP A 117 20.78 7.65 -15.12
N ILE A 118 20.14 6.54 -14.78
CA ILE A 118 18.75 6.50 -14.32
C ILE A 118 18.55 7.38 -13.09
N ARG A 119 19.54 7.46 -12.21
CA ARG A 119 19.49 8.37 -11.05
C ARG A 119 19.41 9.84 -11.46
N GLN A 120 20.09 10.22 -12.55
CA GLN A 120 20.01 11.58 -13.09
C GLN A 120 18.63 11.84 -13.70
N ILE A 121 18.07 10.87 -14.42
CA ILE A 121 16.72 10.97 -14.99
C ILE A 121 15.68 11.20 -13.88
N ILE A 122 15.75 10.43 -12.80
CA ILE A 122 14.84 10.56 -11.65
C ILE A 122 14.98 11.95 -11.01
N LYS A 123 16.22 12.41 -10.81
CA LYS A 123 16.53 13.70 -10.20
C LYS A 123 16.08 14.90 -11.04
N ASP A 124 16.22 14.80 -12.36
CA ASP A 124 15.90 15.88 -13.30
C ASP A 124 14.42 15.86 -13.75
N SER A 125 13.61 14.95 -13.20
CA SER A 125 12.20 14.84 -13.57
C SER A 125 11.40 16.08 -13.14
N PRO A 126 10.68 16.75 -14.07
CA PRO A 126 9.88 17.94 -13.73
C PRO A 126 8.60 17.60 -12.97
N LEU A 127 8.17 16.33 -13.00
CA LEU A 127 6.95 15.86 -12.38
C LEU A 127 7.11 14.41 -11.93
N ILE A 128 6.67 14.10 -10.72
CA ILE A 128 6.69 12.77 -10.14
C ILE A 128 5.28 12.45 -9.67
N LEU A 129 4.71 11.40 -10.24
CA LEU A 129 3.38 10.93 -9.89
C LEU A 129 3.51 9.76 -8.92
N VAL A 130 2.90 9.91 -7.75
CA VAL A 130 2.92 8.87 -6.70
C VAL A 130 1.54 8.24 -6.64
N ASN A 131 1.50 6.92 -6.76
CA ASN A 131 0.27 6.15 -6.65
C ASN A 131 -0.01 5.83 -5.17
N ALA A 132 -0.23 6.87 -4.38
CA ALA A 132 -0.57 6.76 -2.98
C ALA A 132 -1.52 7.90 -2.60
N ASP A 133 -2.20 7.76 -1.47
CA ASP A 133 -2.91 8.85 -0.82
C ASP A 133 -1.95 9.56 0.14
N GLU A 134 -1.89 10.90 0.06
CA GLU A 134 -1.06 11.74 0.93
C GLU A 134 -1.37 11.53 2.41
N PHE A 135 -2.63 11.23 2.77
CA PHE A 135 -3.04 11.01 4.15
C PHE A 135 -2.64 9.63 4.70
N VAL A 136 -2.35 8.68 3.83
CA VAL A 136 -1.93 7.32 4.20
C VAL A 136 -0.41 7.21 4.25
N ASP A 137 0.31 8.03 3.47
CA ASP A 137 1.76 8.09 3.48
C ASP A 137 2.31 8.80 4.74
N PHE A 138 3.56 8.51 5.10
CA PHE A 138 4.18 9.11 6.28
C PHE A 138 4.46 10.61 6.06
N PRO A 139 4.11 11.48 7.02
CA PRO A 139 4.26 12.92 6.87
C PRO A 139 5.74 13.29 6.83
N ARG A 140 6.22 13.63 5.64
CA ARG A 140 7.59 14.10 5.40
C ARG A 140 7.57 15.29 4.44
N PRO A 141 8.54 16.22 4.52
CA PRO A 141 8.63 17.30 3.55
C PRO A 141 8.81 16.78 2.13
N LEU A 142 7.96 17.24 1.21
CA LEU A 142 7.99 16.88 -0.19
C LEU A 142 8.20 18.12 -1.07
N PHE A 143 8.72 17.90 -2.27
CA PHE A 143 8.83 18.95 -3.27
C PHE A 143 7.50 19.17 -3.98
N SER A 144 7.29 20.39 -4.47
CA SER A 144 6.09 20.79 -5.21
C SER A 144 5.89 20.06 -6.55
N ASN A 145 6.91 19.37 -7.06
CA ASN A 145 6.82 18.58 -8.28
C ASN A 145 6.34 17.14 -8.04
N ILE A 146 6.02 16.78 -6.80
CA ILE A 146 5.49 15.47 -6.43
C ILE A 146 3.98 15.61 -6.25
N ILE A 147 3.22 14.86 -7.05
CA ILE A 147 1.76 14.87 -7.02
C ILE A 147 1.25 13.46 -6.69
N TYR A 148 0.47 13.37 -5.62
CA TYR A 148 -0.28 12.17 -5.27
C TYR A 148 -1.54 12.10 -6.13
N ILE A 149 -1.67 11.02 -6.90
CA ILE A 149 -2.88 10.77 -7.70
C ILE A 149 -3.76 9.74 -7.01
N GLY A 150 -3.15 8.69 -6.43
CA GLY A 150 -3.86 7.57 -5.79
C GLY A 150 -4.75 6.78 -6.75
N GLY A 151 -4.98 5.49 -6.47
CA GLY A 151 -5.97 4.68 -7.18
C GLY A 151 -5.73 4.48 -8.68
N ILE A 152 -4.51 4.75 -9.17
CA ILE A 152 -4.14 4.39 -10.54
C ILE A 152 -4.14 2.86 -10.61
N GLY A 153 -4.99 2.29 -11.47
CA GLY A 153 -5.16 0.84 -11.61
C GLY A 153 -6.44 0.27 -10.98
N MET A 154 -7.22 1.08 -10.25
CA MET A 154 -8.53 0.66 -9.71
C MET A 154 -9.60 0.61 -10.80
N ASN A 155 -10.47 -0.40 -10.73
CA ASN A 155 -11.65 -0.48 -11.59
C ASN A 155 -12.72 0.53 -11.11
N GLU A 156 -13.61 0.99 -12.01
CA GLU A 156 -14.67 1.99 -11.70
C GLU A 156 -15.47 1.65 -10.42
N LYS A 157 -15.73 0.36 -10.17
CA LYS A 157 -16.46 -0.10 -8.97
C LYS A 157 -15.67 0.06 -7.67
N GLU A 158 -14.36 -0.14 -7.71
CA GLU A 158 -13.47 0.02 -6.56
C GLU A 158 -13.26 1.49 -6.22
N GLN A 159 -13.36 2.36 -7.23
CA GLN A 159 -13.30 3.81 -7.07
C GLN A 159 -14.58 4.39 -6.45
N GLU A 160 -15.75 3.80 -6.74
CA GLU A 160 -17.02 4.17 -6.08
C GLU A 160 -17.05 3.76 -4.60
N ASP A 161 -16.53 2.58 -4.25
CA ASP A 161 -16.50 2.10 -2.86
C ASP A 161 -15.51 2.87 -1.99
N SER A 162 -14.35 3.27 -2.55
CA SER A 162 -13.36 4.10 -1.84
C SER A 162 -13.84 5.53 -1.59
N ASN A 163 -14.58 6.13 -2.53
CA ASN A 163 -15.19 7.45 -2.36
C ASN A 163 -16.33 7.48 -1.32
N GLN A 164 -16.96 6.34 -1.03
CA GLN A 164 -18.00 6.25 0.00
C GLN A 164 -17.44 6.12 1.42
N LEU A 165 -16.18 5.70 1.56
CA LEU A 165 -15.49 5.56 2.86
C LEU A 165 -14.80 6.84 3.35
N SER A 166 -14.65 7.84 2.47
CA SER A 166 -14.00 9.12 2.75
C SER A 166 -14.97 10.27 3.07
N VAL A 167 -16.26 9.98 3.24
CA VAL A 167 -17.34 10.91 3.67
C VAL A 167 -17.89 10.49 5.03
#